data_AF-A0A8T1CZ85-F1
#
_entry.id   AF-A0A8T1CZ85-F1
#
_cell.length_a   1.000
_cell.length_b   1.000
_cell.length_c   1.000
_cell.angle_alpha   90.00
_cell.angle_beta   90.00
_cell.angle_gamma   90.00
#
_symmetry.space_group_name_H-M   'P 1'
#
loop_
_entity.id
_entity.type
_entity.pdbx_description
1 polymer ?
#
loop_
_entity_poly.entity_id
_entity_poly.type
_entity_poly.pdbx_seq_one_letter_code
_entity_poly.pdbx_strand_id
1 'polypeptide(L)' 'MDAEFVPRMLELLEELGIATQAPMVLHVDNQAAIKQMEGEDSSGKARHIDVCLKFIIDFVSKNVIALKYCESRVPTY' A
#
# COMPACT_ATOMS: atom_id res chain seq x y z
N MET A 1 12.20 -4.49 3.94
CA MET A 1 11.79 -3.11 4.25
C MET A 1 11.59 -3.07 5.75
N ASP A 2 12.20 -2.13 6.45
CA ASP A 2 12.04 -2.02 7.90
C ASP A 2 10.66 -1.44 8.22
N ALA A 3 10.04 -1.90 9.32
CA ALA A 3 8.68 -1.53 9.75
C ALA A 3 8.48 -0.01 9.95
N GLU A 4 9.56 0.76 9.93
CA GLU A 4 9.59 2.20 10.15
C GLU A 4 9.56 3.01 8.84
N PHE A 5 9.64 2.38 7.66
CA PHE A 5 9.82 3.11 6.39
C PHE A 5 8.62 4.01 6.01
N VAL A 6 7.38 3.52 6.17
CA VAL A 6 6.16 4.28 5.83
C VAL A 6 5.92 5.47 6.77
N PRO A 7 6.03 5.33 8.11
CA PRO A 7 5.92 6.48 9.00
C PRO A 7 7.04 7.51 8.75
N ARG A 8 8.27 7.07 8.49
CA ARG A 8 9.40 7.97 8.14
C ARG A 8 9.16 8.76 6.85
N MET A 9 8.53 8.13 5.86
CA MET A 9 8.19 8.80 4.60
C MET A 9 7.10 9.86 4.81
N LEU A 10 6.11 9.61 5.68
CA LEU A 10 5.12 10.61 6.07
C LEU A 10 5.75 11.82 6.75
N GLU A 11 6.60 11.56 7.74
CA GLU A 11 7.33 12.60 8.46
C GLU A 11 8.16 13.45 7.49
N LEU A 12 8.88 12.83 6.55
CA LEU A 12 9.64 13.54 5.53
C LEU A 12 8.76 14.42 4.63
N LEU A 13 7.59 13.93 4.20
CA LEU A 13 6.67 14.70 3.37
C LEU A 13 6.13 15.93 4.13
N GLU A 14 5.82 15.77 5.42
CA GLU A 14 5.43 16.88 6.30
C GLU A 14 6.58 17.88 6.49
N GLU A 15 7.83 17.42 6.70
CA GLU A 15 9.01 18.28 6.79
C GLU A 15 9.26 19.09 5.50
N LEU A 16 8.96 18.49 4.34
CA LEU A 16 9.03 19.16 3.04
C LEU A 16 7.84 20.10 2.76
N GLY A 17 6.87 20.19 3.69
CA GLY A 17 5.67 21.02 3.55
C GLY A 17 4.67 20.47 2.53
N ILE A 18 4.76 19.19 2.19
CA ILE A 18 3.85 18.51 1.27
C ILE A 18 2.65 18.01 2.09
N ALA A 19 1.46 18.51 1.76
CA ALA A 19 0.24 18.08 2.42
C ALA A 19 -0.01 16.58 2.19
N THR A 20 0.08 15.79 3.25
CA THR A 20 -0.28 14.37 3.24
C THR A 20 -1.71 14.20 3.73
N GLN A 21 -2.42 13.22 3.18
CA GLN A 21 -3.74 12.82 3.67
C GLN A 21 -3.57 11.51 4.46
N ALA A 22 -4.15 11.45 5.66
CA ALA A 22 -4.19 10.26 6.49
C ALA A 22 -5.64 9.71 6.53
N PRO A 23 -5.88 8.45 6.13
CA PRO A 23 -4.92 7.48 5.60
C PRO A 23 -4.42 7.85 4.20
N MET A 24 -3.18 7.48 3.87
CA MET A 24 -2.65 7.64 2.52
C MET A 24 -3.33 6.67 1.56
N VAL A 25 -3.73 7.15 0.38
CA VAL A 25 -4.44 6.32 -0.61
C VAL A 25 -3.44 5.62 -1.54
N LEU A 26 -3.32 4.30 -1.39
CA LEU A 26 -2.57 3.45 -2.32
C LEU A 26 -3.50 3.01 -3.46
N HIS A 27 -3.20 3.49 -4.67
CA HIS A 27 -3.94 3.12 -5.87
C HIS A 27 -3.35 1.84 -6.47
N VAL A 28 -4.19 0.81 -6.63
CA VAL A 28 -3.76 -0.52 -7.12
C VAL A 28 -4.67 -0.95 -8.26
N ASP A 29 -4.09 -1.38 -9.37
CA ASP A 29 -4.82 -1.85 -10.57
C ASP A 29 -5.12 -3.34 -10.54
N ASN A 30 -4.41 -4.09 -9.70
CA ASN A 30 -4.65 -5.50 -9.50
C ASN A 30 -5.65 -5.74 -8.35
N GLN A 31 -6.90 -6.02 -8.69
CA GLN A 31 -7.94 -6.34 -7.71
C GLN A 31 -7.62 -7.57 -6.85
N ALA A 32 -6.91 -8.56 -7.39
CA ALA A 32 -6.49 -9.72 -6.61
C ALA A 32 -5.46 -9.33 -5.55
N ALA A 33 -4.59 -8.36 -5.85
CA ALA A 33 -3.64 -7.84 -4.86
C ALA A 33 -4.36 -7.06 -3.75
N ILE A 34 -5.40 -6.28 -4.08
CA ILE A 34 -6.25 -5.59 -3.08
C ILE A 34 -6.86 -6.62 -2.12
N LYS A 35 -7.53 -7.66 -2.65
CA LYS A 35 -8.13 -8.73 -1.84
C LYS A 35 -7.12 -9.46 -0.95
N GLN A 36 -5.91 -9.71 -1.46
CA GLN A 36 -4.83 -10.30 -0.66
C GLN A 36 -4.40 -9.37 0.49
N MET A 37 -4.31 -8.06 0.24
CA MET A 37 -3.95 -7.06 1.24
C MET A 37 -5.04 -6.82 2.28
N GLU A 38 -6.31 -7.01 1.92
CA GLU A 38 -7.46 -6.99 2.83
C GLU A 38 -7.59 -8.30 3.65
N GLY A 39 -6.75 -9.31 3.38
CA GLY A 39 -6.72 -10.57 4.12
C GLY A 39 -7.66 -11.65 3.59
N GLU A 40 -8.23 -11.48 2.38
CA GLU A 40 -9.25 -12.37 1.81
C GLU A 40 -8.64 -13.63 1.13
N ASP A 41 -7.35 -13.62 0.75
CA ASP A 41 -6.71 -14.71 -0.02
C ASP A 41 -5.23 -14.97 0.32
N SER A 42 -4.91 -15.24 1.59
CA SER A 42 -3.54 -15.60 1.99
C SER A 42 -3.23 -17.08 1.73
N SER A 43 -3.24 -17.51 0.46
CA SER A 43 -2.71 -18.83 0.08
C SER A 43 -1.18 -18.81 0.14
N GLY A 44 -0.56 -19.71 0.92
CA GLY A 44 0.88 -19.74 1.26
C GLY A 44 1.89 -19.98 0.10
N LYS A 45 1.53 -19.65 -1.15
CA LYS A 45 2.34 -19.82 -2.36
C LYS A 45 3.14 -18.57 -2.77
N ALA A 46 2.95 -17.41 -2.13
CA ALA A 46 3.52 -16.12 -2.55
C ALA A 46 4.87 -15.74 -1.86
N ARG A 47 5.81 -16.68 -1.76
CA ARG A 47 7.00 -16.63 -0.88
C ARG A 47 7.98 -15.45 -1.06
N HIS A 48 7.96 -14.76 -2.20
CA HIS A 48 8.87 -13.65 -2.52
C HIS A 48 8.20 -12.25 -2.50
N ILE A 49 6.87 -12.22 -2.47
CA ILE A 49 6.02 -11.01 -2.34
C ILE A 49 5.75 -10.69 -0.87
N ASP A 50 5.98 -11.68 0.01
CA ASP A 50 5.64 -11.69 1.42
C ASP A 50 6.10 -10.47 2.24
N VAL A 51 7.30 -9.92 2.03
CA VAL A 51 7.83 -8.91 2.95
C VAL A 51 7.15 -7.56 2.75
N CYS A 52 7.15 -7.01 1.53
CA CYS A 52 6.47 -5.74 1.24
C CYS A 52 4.95 -5.87 1.42
N LEU A 53 4.37 -7.01 1.05
CA LEU A 53 2.95 -7.27 1.23
C LEU A 53 2.57 -7.32 2.72
N LYS A 54 3.37 -7.96 3.59
CA LYS A 54 3.14 -7.97 5.05
C LYS A 54 3.14 -6.56 5.64
N PHE A 55 4.02 -5.69 5.19
CA PHE A 55 4.02 -4.30 5.64
C PHE A 55 2.77 -3.56 5.20
N ILE A 56 2.37 -3.69 3.93
CA ILE A 56 1.17 -3.03 3.44
C ILE A 56 -0.07 -3.56 4.18
N ILE A 57 -0.18 -4.88 4.41
CA ILE A 57 -1.25 -5.49 5.22
C ILE A 57 -1.28 -4.90 6.64
N ASP A 58 -0.13 -4.78 7.31
CA ASP A 58 -0.03 -4.19 8.65
C ASP A 58 -0.46 -2.71 8.65
N PHE A 59 -0.05 -1.93 7.64
CA PHE A 59 -0.43 -0.52 7.52
C PHE A 59 -1.90 -0.32 7.14
N VAL A 60 -2.47 -1.20 6.32
CA VAL A 60 -3.91 -1.22 6.03
C VAL A 60 -4.69 -1.56 7.30
N SER A 61 -4.24 -2.56 8.07
CA SER A 61 -4.85 -2.95 9.34
C SER A 61 -4.79 -1.82 10.40
N LYS A 62 -3.73 -1.01 10.37
CA LYS A 62 -3.55 0.16 11.24
C LYS A 62 -4.21 1.44 10.72
N ASN A 63 -4.92 1.38 9.59
CA ASN A 63 -5.55 2.53 8.94
C ASN A 63 -4.56 3.68 8.61
N VAL A 64 -3.31 3.32 8.31
CA VAL A 64 -2.27 4.24 7.79
C VAL A 64 -2.38 4.36 6.27
N ILE A 65 -2.77 3.27 5.61
CA ILE A 65 -2.98 3.18 4.16
C ILE A 65 -4.42 2.75 3.86
N ALA A 66 -5.07 3.45 2.94
CA ALA A 66 -6.34 3.05 2.34
C ALA A 66 -6.09 2.53 0.92
N LEU A 67 -6.62 1.36 0.59
CA LEU A 67 -6.52 0.78 -0.76
C LEU A 67 -7.62 1.36 -1.65
N LYS A 68 -7.28 1.72 -2.87
CA LYS A 68 -8.25 2.14 -3.89
C LYS A 68 -7.92 1.51 -5.23
N TYR A 69 -8.92 0.92 -5.86
CA TYR A 69 -8.76 0.42 -7.22
C TYR A 69 -8.53 1.58 -8.20
N CYS A 70 -7.61 1.40 -9.14
CA CYS A 70 -7.38 2.32 -10.25
C CYS A 70 -7.15 1.52 -11.54
N GLU A 71 -7.83 1.87 -12.63
CA GLU A 71 -7.61 1.20 -13.90
C GLU A 71 -6.24 1.55 -14.47
N SER A 72 -5.49 0.54 -14.92
CA SER A 72 -4.30 0.75 -15.74
C SER A 72 -4.70 1.37 -17.07
N ARG A 73 -4.50 2.68 -17.20
CA ARG A 73 -4.68 3.35 -18.50
C ARG A 73 -3.48 3.03 -19.38
N VAL A 74 -3.76 2.45 -20.55
CA VAL A 74 -2.80 2.42 -21.64
C VAL A 74 -2.67 3.87 -22.14
N PRO A 75 -1.48 4.50 -22.11
CA PRO A 75 -1.32 5.84 -22.65
C PRO A 75 -1.61 5.80 -24.15
N THR A 76 -2.67 6.49 -24.58
CA THR A 76 -2.92 6.75 -25.99
C THR A 76 -2.03 7.91 -26.43
N TYR A 77 -0.98 7.61 -27.19
CA TYR A 77 -0.17 8.59 -27.91
C TYR A 77 -0.85 9.00 -29.22
#